data_AF-A0A2A9NGZ2-F1
#
_entry.id   AF-A0A2A9NGZ2-F1
#
_cell.length_a   1.000
_cell.length_b   1.000
_cell.length_c   1.000
_cell.angle_alpha   90.00
_cell.angle_beta   90.00
_cell.angle_gamma   90.00
#
_symmetry.space_group_name_H-M   'P 1'
#
loop_
_entity.id
_entity.type
_entity.pdbx_description
1 polymer ?
#
loop_
_entity_poly.entity_id
_entity_poly.type
_entity_poly.pdbx_seq_one_letter_code
_entity_poly.pdbx_strand_id
1 'polypeptide(L)'
;MDALNDDQRYALSQLRELTNGGDDDAAINILESVGWDVQQAANLIFGGATGEASAAGSSTPSSSRPKSRLESLELDDSRQGLLDSDDVTRGYQRQRAAPSTLFIIARPILSLLAVPIHILSSVIRFIFGLLRLPVPQFHLRFTGLNFYRPIRGPRARGLGHGSGPERWIQELEEETGAVCIGRVKNSKPNGGGVGGGVTAASSAMDAGPSNLTARSAAVAGSPIDGLLEDGRKVLPDFSLGTYEEMLRACKREAKIGCVILVSEEHDDVVEFKRSTLTDPTFVKMLYENNIVVWGGDVRDREAWTAAEKLQATTYPFVAFLALQPRRSPPGSSNSSSNSSPTLTILSRHQGRSVPSSGPTSASTLVAQLERNVLPRVMPFLDVLKAADRERQLERQLREEQDRAYREAARKDKERIEAMMRKEREEAEQKRRQEEEREREQERKEALEREIRKKEEERMIWRRWMRRHMVGRTPTGEGEGPLRMAIRLPNGTRLVRRFKADMSLTALYAFVDVQFIPAHLVEDDDPKSIPSASLDRSPESCIETKITSLDNGVNDWWGFHIVNAYPRKEIEWAPGVKLSDVDCLKGGGQVVVELLGINNGRHTQRGQTGIADDDDDGYDTEE
;
A
#
# COMPACT_ATOMS: atom_id res chain seq x y z
N MET A 1 63.20 -7.01 -20.01
CA MET A 1 64.25 -7.02 -18.97
C MET A 1 65.18 -5.81 -19.01
N ASP A 2 65.65 -5.32 -20.17
CA ASP A 2 66.63 -4.22 -20.23
C ASP A 2 66.07 -2.79 -20.11
N ALA A 3 64.75 -2.63 -19.95
CA ALA A 3 64.08 -1.33 -19.79
C ALA A 3 63.55 -1.06 -18.36
N LEU A 4 63.88 -1.92 -17.40
CA LEU A 4 63.36 -1.87 -16.02
C LEU A 4 64.39 -1.26 -15.08
N ASN A 5 63.94 -0.29 -14.27
CA ASN A 5 64.76 0.33 -13.22
C ASN A 5 65.14 -0.69 -12.13
N ASP A 6 66.19 -0.43 -11.37
CA ASP A 6 66.70 -1.35 -10.35
C ASP A 6 65.64 -1.71 -9.28
N ASP A 7 64.79 -0.75 -8.90
CA ASP A 7 63.67 -0.98 -7.97
C ASP A 7 62.58 -1.89 -8.56
N GLN A 8 62.33 -1.79 -9.86
CA GLN A 8 61.36 -2.62 -10.57
C GLN A 8 61.88 -4.06 -10.72
N ARG A 9 63.18 -4.22 -10.96
CA ARG A 9 63.85 -5.53 -10.98
C ARG A 9 63.81 -6.19 -9.60
N TYR A 10 63.99 -5.41 -8.54
CA TYR A 10 63.87 -5.89 -7.17
C TYR A 10 62.43 -6.37 -6.85
N ALA A 11 61.42 -5.57 -7.17
CA ALA A 11 60.01 -5.94 -6.99
C ALA A 11 59.62 -7.22 -7.76
N LEU A 12 60.10 -7.36 -8.99
CA LEU A 12 59.92 -8.58 -9.80
C LEU A 12 60.58 -9.80 -9.15
N SER A 13 61.81 -9.64 -8.65
CA SER A 13 62.53 -10.74 -7.98
C SER A 13 61.80 -11.24 -6.73
N GLN A 14 61.23 -10.31 -5.94
CA GLN A 14 60.45 -10.65 -4.75
C GLN A 14 59.14 -11.37 -5.11
N LEU A 15 58.41 -10.89 -6.13
CA LEU A 15 57.18 -11.55 -6.58
C LEU A 15 57.47 -12.93 -7.17
N ARG A 16 58.61 -13.10 -7.86
CA ARG A 16 59.07 -14.39 -8.40
C ARG A 16 59.39 -15.41 -7.30
N GLU A 17 60.00 -14.95 -6.22
CA GLU A 17 60.26 -15.79 -5.04
C GLU A 17 58.95 -16.22 -4.36
N LEU A 18 57.99 -15.29 -4.23
CA LEU A 18 56.66 -15.57 -3.64
C LEU A 18 55.79 -16.50 -4.49
N THR A 19 55.89 -16.40 -5.82
CA THR A 19 55.13 -17.23 -6.77
C THR A 19 55.86 -18.51 -7.17
N ASN A 20 57.02 -18.78 -6.56
CA ASN A 20 57.84 -19.97 -6.76
C ASN A 20 58.24 -20.21 -8.23
N GLY A 21 58.61 -19.13 -8.94
CA GLY A 21 59.12 -19.17 -10.32
C GLY A 21 58.07 -19.08 -11.42
N GLY A 22 57.01 -18.29 -11.23
CA GLY A 22 56.00 -17.99 -12.26
C GLY A 22 56.56 -17.23 -13.47
N ASP A 23 55.76 -17.12 -14.53
CA ASP A 23 56.13 -16.47 -15.79
C ASP A 23 56.45 -14.96 -15.60
N ASP A 24 57.67 -14.56 -15.95
CA ASP A 24 58.21 -13.22 -15.68
C ASP A 24 57.40 -12.14 -16.42
N ASP A 25 56.88 -12.41 -17.61
CA ASP A 25 56.09 -11.44 -18.39
C ASP A 25 54.69 -11.22 -17.79
N ALA A 26 54.09 -12.25 -17.20
CA ALA A 26 52.83 -12.14 -16.47
C ALA A 26 53.03 -11.35 -15.17
N ALA A 27 54.13 -11.61 -14.46
CA ALA A 27 54.50 -10.88 -13.24
C ALA A 27 54.73 -9.39 -13.52
N ILE A 28 55.40 -9.03 -14.63
CA ILE A 28 55.60 -7.64 -15.05
C ILE A 28 54.27 -6.94 -15.29
N ASN A 29 53.35 -7.56 -16.04
CA ASN A 29 52.04 -6.96 -16.32
C ASN A 29 51.21 -6.74 -15.05
N ILE A 30 51.26 -7.68 -14.10
CA ILE A 30 50.55 -7.54 -12.82
C ILE A 30 51.19 -6.43 -11.98
N LEU A 31 52.52 -6.40 -11.86
CA LEU A 31 53.22 -5.35 -11.14
C LEU A 31 52.98 -3.97 -11.77
N GLU A 32 52.97 -3.86 -13.10
CA GLU A 32 52.67 -2.60 -13.79
C GLU A 32 51.23 -2.13 -13.51
N SER A 33 50.26 -3.05 -13.48
CA SER A 33 48.86 -2.73 -13.18
C SER A 33 48.63 -2.18 -11.76
N VAL A 34 49.57 -2.45 -10.86
CA VAL A 34 49.52 -2.09 -9.44
C VAL A 34 50.57 -1.01 -9.09
N GLY A 35 51.28 -0.47 -10.10
CA GLY A 35 52.30 0.55 -9.88
C GLY A 35 53.53 0.04 -9.12
N TRP A 36 53.91 -1.22 -9.34
CA TRP A 36 55.10 -1.91 -8.79
C TRP A 36 55.06 -2.20 -7.28
N ASP A 37 53.86 -2.27 -6.68
CA ASP A 37 53.67 -2.75 -5.29
C ASP A 37 53.49 -4.28 -5.21
N VAL A 38 54.49 -4.95 -4.64
CA VAL A 38 54.58 -6.43 -4.54
C VAL A 38 53.47 -7.01 -3.67
N GLN A 39 53.04 -6.32 -2.61
CA GLN A 39 52.04 -6.86 -1.67
C GLN A 39 50.64 -6.88 -2.30
N GLN A 40 50.26 -5.82 -2.99
CA GLN A 40 49.00 -5.76 -3.72
C GLN A 40 49.01 -6.71 -4.94
N ALA A 41 50.13 -6.84 -5.65
CA ALA A 41 50.29 -7.80 -6.73
C ALA A 41 50.16 -9.26 -6.22
N ALA A 42 50.78 -9.60 -5.08
CA ALA A 42 50.62 -10.90 -4.45
C ALA A 42 49.17 -11.14 -3.98
N ASN A 43 48.50 -10.12 -3.45
CA ASN A 43 47.09 -10.23 -3.09
C ASN A 43 46.17 -10.40 -4.31
N LEU A 44 46.52 -9.87 -5.49
CA LEU A 44 45.76 -10.14 -6.71
C LEU A 44 45.96 -11.58 -7.22
N ILE A 45 47.16 -12.13 -7.03
CA ILE A 45 47.50 -13.49 -7.47
C ILE A 45 46.93 -14.54 -6.50
N PHE A 46 47.05 -14.32 -5.20
CA PHE A 46 46.66 -15.27 -4.16
C PHE A 46 45.30 -14.98 -3.49
N GLY A 47 44.86 -13.72 -3.46
CA GLY A 47 43.63 -13.29 -2.80
C GLY A 47 42.33 -13.67 -3.52
N GLY A 48 42.43 -14.41 -4.63
CA GLY A 48 41.29 -15.12 -5.25
C GLY A 48 40.90 -16.42 -4.55
N ALA A 49 41.65 -16.87 -3.53
CA ALA A 49 41.37 -18.11 -2.80
C ALA A 49 41.20 -17.87 -1.29
N THR A 50 39.97 -18.13 -0.82
CA THR A 50 39.53 -18.35 0.58
C THR A 50 39.17 -17.12 1.42
N GLY A 51 38.00 -17.22 2.07
CA GLY A 51 37.45 -16.24 3.00
C GLY A 51 37.70 -16.57 4.47
N GLU A 52 37.55 -15.52 5.29
CA GLU A 52 37.35 -15.41 6.75
C GLU A 52 38.42 -15.94 7.74
N ALA A 53 39.12 -15.02 8.44
CA ALA A 53 38.94 -14.71 9.88
C ALA A 53 40.05 -13.82 10.50
N SER A 54 39.62 -12.83 11.31
CA SER A 54 40.28 -12.20 12.48
C SER A 54 41.46 -11.21 12.33
N ALA A 55 41.22 -9.92 12.66
CA ALA A 55 41.66 -9.24 13.92
C ALA A 55 41.96 -7.72 13.79
N ALA A 56 41.28 -6.95 14.64
CA ALA A 56 41.68 -5.72 15.36
C ALA A 56 42.27 -4.46 14.64
N GLY A 57 41.57 -3.33 14.80
CA GLY A 57 42.17 -2.15 15.45
C GLY A 57 42.42 -0.86 14.64
N SER A 58 41.51 0.12 14.83
CA SER A 58 41.74 1.57 14.97
C SER A 58 41.63 2.56 13.78
N SER A 59 40.80 3.59 14.06
CA SER A 59 40.76 4.98 13.57
C SER A 59 40.07 5.35 12.23
N THR A 60 38.93 6.04 12.38
CA THR A 60 38.23 6.96 11.44
C THR A 60 38.85 8.38 11.44
N PRO A 61 38.43 9.34 10.59
CA PRO A 61 37.65 9.26 9.35
C PRO A 61 38.26 10.07 8.16
N SER A 62 37.94 9.73 6.91
CA SER A 62 37.90 10.77 5.87
C SER A 62 36.90 10.45 4.76
N SER A 63 36.24 11.53 4.35
CA SER A 63 35.22 11.70 3.33
C SER A 63 35.66 11.20 1.95
N SER A 64 34.85 10.36 1.29
CA SER A 64 34.38 10.64 -0.07
C SER A 64 33.31 9.63 -0.52
N ARG A 65 32.21 10.19 -1.01
CA ARG A 65 31.01 9.55 -1.55
C ARG A 65 31.32 8.90 -2.91
N PRO A 66 31.01 7.61 -3.18
CA PRO A 66 31.13 7.09 -4.53
C PRO A 66 29.95 7.56 -5.38
N LYS A 67 30.28 8.04 -6.58
CA LYS A 67 29.36 8.46 -7.63
C LYS A 67 28.60 7.23 -8.14
N SER A 68 27.28 7.26 -8.03
CA SER A 68 26.39 6.33 -8.72
C SER A 68 26.56 6.49 -10.23
N ARG A 69 27.15 5.51 -10.90
CA ARG A 69 27.07 5.36 -12.35
C ARG A 69 25.64 4.92 -12.66
N LEU A 70 24.81 5.89 -13.05
CA LEU A 70 23.47 5.66 -13.59
C LEU A 70 23.64 4.93 -14.92
N GLU A 71 23.29 3.63 -14.94
CA GLU A 71 22.98 2.92 -16.17
C GLU A 71 21.55 3.30 -16.56
N SER A 72 21.41 4.03 -17.66
CA SER A 72 20.13 4.35 -18.27
C SER A 72 19.53 3.09 -18.87
N LEU A 73 18.50 2.56 -18.22
CA LEU A 73 17.60 1.57 -18.82
C LEU A 73 16.72 2.27 -19.86
N GLU A 74 17.06 2.13 -21.14
CA GLU A 74 16.11 2.39 -22.24
C GLU A 74 15.04 1.29 -22.20
N LEU A 75 13.88 1.65 -21.66
CA LEU A 75 12.64 0.89 -21.80
C LEU A 75 12.09 1.14 -23.20
N ASP A 76 12.14 0.12 -24.05
CA ASP A 76 11.44 0.08 -25.34
C ASP A 76 9.93 -0.08 -25.09
N ASP A 77 9.21 1.03 -25.20
CA ASP A 77 7.77 1.16 -24.93
C ASP A 77 6.91 1.03 -26.21
N SER A 78 7.41 0.31 -27.21
CA SER A 78 6.76 0.20 -28.51
C SER A 78 5.83 -1.02 -28.59
N ARG A 79 4.72 -1.02 -27.83
CA ARG A 79 3.43 -1.67 -28.19
C ARG A 79 2.36 -1.54 -27.10
N GLN A 80 1.84 -0.35 -26.91
CA GLN A 80 0.50 -0.17 -26.36
C GLN A 80 -0.37 0.60 -27.35
N GLY A 81 -1.43 -0.06 -27.80
CA GLY A 81 -2.45 0.51 -28.66
C GLY A 81 -3.56 -0.48 -28.96
N LEU A 82 -4.75 -0.15 -28.44
CA LEU A 82 -6.09 -0.52 -28.92
C LEU A 82 -6.71 -1.86 -28.43
N LEU A 83 -7.51 -1.84 -27.36
CA LEU A 83 -8.96 -1.57 -27.37
C LEU A 83 -9.59 -1.89 -26.00
N ASP A 84 -10.65 -1.14 -25.71
CA ASP A 84 -11.49 -1.15 -24.52
C ASP A 84 -12.66 -2.15 -24.64
N SER A 85 -13.17 -2.54 -23.46
CA SER A 85 -14.50 -3.06 -23.10
C SER A 85 -14.85 -4.57 -23.21
N ASP A 86 -15.27 -5.06 -22.03
CA ASP A 86 -16.23 -6.13 -21.69
C ASP A 86 -15.93 -7.62 -21.94
N ASP A 87 -15.75 -8.35 -20.83
CA ASP A 87 -16.62 -9.45 -20.36
C ASP A 87 -15.86 -10.57 -19.63
N VAL A 88 -16.59 -11.17 -18.70
CA VAL A 88 -16.23 -12.03 -17.59
C VAL A 88 -15.88 -13.48 -18.04
N THR A 89 -15.02 -14.14 -17.26
CA THR A 89 -14.73 -15.60 -17.16
C THR A 89 -13.78 -16.31 -18.13
N ARG A 90 -12.97 -17.20 -17.49
CA ARG A 90 -12.22 -18.39 -17.98
C ARG A 90 -10.77 -18.22 -18.50
N GLY A 91 -9.87 -18.79 -17.69
CA GLY A 91 -9.08 -19.95 -18.12
C GLY A 91 -7.82 -19.67 -18.95
N TYR A 92 -6.67 -19.67 -18.29
CA TYR A 92 -5.35 -19.67 -18.90
C TYR A 92 -5.16 -20.83 -19.90
N GLN A 93 -5.00 -20.50 -21.18
CA GLN A 93 -4.55 -21.44 -22.22
C GLN A 93 -3.37 -20.83 -23.00
N ARG A 94 -2.22 -21.50 -22.89
CA ARG A 94 -0.91 -21.09 -23.41
C ARG A 94 -0.83 -21.38 -24.92
N GLN A 95 -0.71 -20.37 -25.77
CA GLN A 95 -0.46 -20.50 -27.21
C GLN A 95 0.97 -21.01 -27.49
N ARG A 96 1.08 -22.05 -28.34
CA ARG A 96 2.32 -22.51 -28.98
C ARG A 96 2.43 -21.90 -30.38
N ALA A 97 3.63 -21.48 -30.75
CA ALA A 97 3.98 -21.04 -32.09
C ALA A 97 3.75 -22.13 -33.16
N ALA A 98 3.29 -21.73 -34.35
CA ALA A 98 3.10 -22.61 -35.51
C ALA A 98 4.41 -22.76 -36.32
N PRO A 99 4.77 -23.97 -36.81
CA PRO A 99 5.83 -24.14 -37.79
C PRO A 99 5.33 -24.02 -39.24
N SER A 100 6.27 -23.67 -40.11
CA SER A 100 6.14 -23.33 -41.54
C SER A 100 5.50 -24.42 -42.43
N THR A 101 4.77 -23.94 -43.45
CA THR A 101 3.90 -24.67 -44.39
C THR A 101 4.61 -25.56 -45.43
N LEU A 102 5.95 -25.67 -45.41
CA LEU A 102 6.70 -26.45 -46.41
C LEU A 102 6.87 -27.94 -46.06
N PHE A 103 6.57 -28.38 -44.84
CA PHE A 103 6.77 -29.77 -44.40
C PHE A 103 5.54 -30.70 -44.56
N ILE A 104 4.43 -30.19 -45.10
CA ILE A 104 3.17 -30.94 -45.18
C ILE A 104 3.08 -31.76 -46.48
N ILE A 105 3.77 -31.35 -47.55
CA ILE A 105 3.62 -31.95 -48.89
C ILE A 105 4.66 -33.06 -49.15
N ALA A 106 5.81 -33.08 -48.46
CA ALA A 106 6.88 -34.06 -48.70
C ALA A 106 6.77 -35.36 -47.87
N ARG A 107 5.81 -35.46 -46.93
CA ARG A 107 5.68 -36.59 -46.01
C ARG A 107 5.18 -37.93 -46.60
N PRO A 108 4.30 -37.99 -47.63
CA PRO A 108 3.84 -39.28 -48.16
C PRO A 108 4.78 -39.92 -49.18
N ILE A 109 5.75 -39.17 -49.72
CA ILE A 109 6.68 -39.68 -50.75
C ILE A 109 7.87 -40.40 -50.08
N LEU A 110 8.37 -39.87 -48.96
CA LEU A 110 9.42 -40.50 -48.17
C LEU A 110 8.96 -41.80 -47.46
N SER A 111 7.66 -42.00 -47.24
CA SER A 111 7.13 -43.23 -46.63
C SER A 111 7.12 -44.42 -47.59
N LEU A 112 6.92 -44.17 -48.90
CA LEU A 112 6.93 -45.21 -49.93
C LEU A 112 8.34 -45.74 -50.20
N LEU A 113 9.36 -44.87 -50.08
CA LEU A 113 10.77 -45.23 -50.27
C LEU A 113 11.33 -46.10 -49.12
N ALA A 114 10.75 -46.02 -47.92
CA ALA A 114 11.27 -46.71 -46.72
C ALA A 114 10.77 -48.16 -46.55
N VAL A 115 9.70 -48.56 -47.27
CA VAL A 115 9.12 -49.91 -47.22
C VAL A 115 10.10 -51.01 -47.66
N PRO A 116 10.81 -50.92 -48.81
CA PRO A 116 11.75 -51.97 -49.21
C PRO A 116 12.95 -52.11 -48.25
N ILE A 117 13.36 -51.01 -47.60
CA ILE A 117 14.48 -51.01 -46.64
C ILE A 117 14.08 -51.74 -45.34
N HIS A 118 12.84 -51.58 -44.89
CA HIS A 118 12.34 -52.31 -43.73
C HIS A 118 12.24 -53.81 -43.98
N ILE A 119 11.73 -54.22 -45.14
CA ILE A 119 11.62 -55.63 -45.53
C ILE A 119 13.02 -56.27 -45.61
N LEU A 120 13.99 -55.57 -46.21
CA LEU A 120 15.37 -56.03 -46.29
C LEU A 120 16.01 -56.18 -44.89
N SER A 121 15.76 -55.22 -43.99
CA SER A 121 16.27 -55.29 -42.60
C SER A 121 15.67 -56.45 -41.79
N SER A 122 14.40 -56.80 -42.03
CA SER A 122 13.77 -57.96 -41.39
C SER A 122 14.29 -59.29 -41.93
N VAL A 123 14.54 -59.39 -43.24
CA VAL A 123 15.14 -60.60 -43.85
C VAL A 123 16.58 -60.78 -43.38
N ILE A 124 17.36 -59.70 -43.28
CA ILE A 124 18.73 -59.76 -42.76
C ILE A 124 18.72 -60.19 -41.28
N ARG A 125 17.86 -59.63 -40.43
CA ARG A 125 17.77 -60.08 -39.03
C ARG A 125 17.31 -61.54 -38.89
N PHE A 126 16.42 -62.00 -39.75
CA PHE A 126 15.98 -63.40 -39.78
C PHE A 126 17.11 -64.36 -40.17
N ILE A 127 17.89 -64.03 -41.21
CA ILE A 127 19.03 -64.85 -41.68
C ILE A 127 20.15 -64.89 -40.64
N PHE A 128 20.51 -63.74 -40.04
CA PHE A 128 21.54 -63.67 -39.00
C PHE A 128 21.11 -64.33 -37.68
N GLY A 129 19.81 -64.31 -37.36
CA GLY A 129 19.23 -65.07 -36.24
C GLY A 129 19.30 -66.59 -36.46
N LEU A 130 19.09 -67.06 -37.69
CA LEU A 130 19.19 -68.48 -38.06
C LEU A 130 20.65 -68.99 -38.00
N LEU A 131 21.62 -68.12 -38.29
CA LEU A 131 23.06 -68.45 -38.33
C LEU A 131 23.81 -68.19 -37.01
N ARG A 132 23.13 -67.71 -35.94
CA ARG A 132 23.73 -67.37 -34.63
C ARG A 132 25.00 -66.50 -34.70
N LEU A 133 25.06 -65.57 -35.64
CA LEU A 133 26.15 -64.58 -35.73
C LEU A 133 25.74 -63.26 -35.05
N PRO A 134 26.61 -62.64 -34.23
CA PRO A 134 26.29 -61.37 -33.56
C PRO A 134 26.25 -60.21 -34.56
N VAL A 135 25.15 -59.45 -34.58
CA VAL A 135 24.96 -58.32 -35.50
C VAL A 135 25.50 -57.01 -34.88
N PRO A 136 26.35 -56.23 -35.57
CA PRO A 136 26.81 -54.93 -35.09
C PRO A 136 25.67 -53.89 -35.10
N GLN A 137 25.57 -53.11 -34.01
CA GLN A 137 24.51 -52.11 -33.80
C GLN A 137 24.82 -50.80 -34.55
N PHE A 138 24.19 -50.58 -35.71
CA PHE A 138 24.20 -49.27 -36.36
C PHE A 138 23.07 -48.39 -35.79
N HIS A 139 23.40 -47.42 -34.95
CA HIS A 139 22.46 -46.45 -34.40
C HIS A 139 22.18 -45.30 -35.39
N LEU A 140 21.26 -45.52 -36.32
CA LEU A 140 20.58 -44.42 -37.02
C LEU A 140 19.22 -44.18 -36.35
N ARG A 141 19.12 -43.11 -35.54
CA ARG A 141 17.89 -42.69 -34.88
C ARG A 141 16.92 -42.04 -35.88
N PHE A 142 16.05 -42.84 -36.48
CA PHE A 142 14.80 -42.35 -37.09
C PHE A 142 13.64 -42.47 -36.09
N THR A 143 13.67 -41.67 -35.03
CA THR A 143 12.54 -41.52 -34.10
C THR A 143 11.55 -40.54 -34.71
N GLY A 144 10.54 -41.03 -35.44
CA GLY A 144 9.51 -40.11 -35.96
C GLY A 144 8.31 -40.67 -36.71
N LEU A 145 8.17 -41.99 -36.92
CA LEU A 145 7.06 -42.52 -37.74
C LEU A 145 6.52 -43.86 -37.20
N ASN A 146 5.88 -43.85 -36.02
CA ASN A 146 4.99 -44.96 -35.61
C ASN A 146 3.54 -44.59 -35.97
N PHE A 147 3.00 -45.19 -37.04
CA PHE A 147 1.65 -44.93 -37.57
C PHE A 147 0.74 -46.17 -37.54
N TYR A 148 0.79 -46.99 -36.50
CA TYR A 148 -0.23 -48.02 -36.31
C TYR A 148 -1.35 -47.49 -35.40
N ARG A 149 -2.45 -47.07 -36.05
CA ARG A 149 -3.76 -46.87 -35.42
C ARG A 149 -4.56 -48.16 -35.64
N PRO A 150 -4.81 -48.99 -34.61
CA PRO A 150 -5.76 -50.08 -34.78
C PRO A 150 -7.19 -49.54 -34.90
N ILE A 151 -7.94 -50.17 -35.80
CA ILE A 151 -9.34 -49.88 -36.13
C ILE A 151 -10.23 -50.24 -34.92
N ARG A 152 -11.22 -49.38 -34.65
CA ARG A 152 -12.15 -49.44 -33.51
C ARG A 152 -12.98 -50.73 -33.47
N GLY A 153 -13.01 -51.39 -32.32
CA GLY A 153 -14.09 -52.30 -31.90
C GLY A 153 -15.28 -51.55 -31.26
N PRO A 154 -16.45 -52.21 -31.09
CA PRO A 154 -17.70 -51.53 -30.78
C PRO A 154 -17.74 -50.95 -29.36
N ARG A 155 -18.22 -49.70 -29.28
CA ARG A 155 -18.45 -48.95 -28.04
C ARG A 155 -19.46 -49.65 -27.14
N ALA A 156 -19.07 -50.00 -25.92
CA ALA A 156 -20.01 -50.09 -24.81
C ALA A 156 -20.39 -48.68 -24.35
N ARG A 157 -21.68 -48.32 -24.52
CA ARG A 157 -22.36 -47.27 -23.74
C ARG A 157 -22.36 -47.77 -22.29
N GLY A 158 -22.06 -47.05 -21.22
CA GLY A 158 -22.16 -45.63 -20.92
C GLY A 158 -22.80 -45.54 -19.53
N LEU A 159 -22.03 -45.25 -18.49
CA LEU A 159 -22.46 -44.86 -17.13
C LEU A 159 -21.26 -44.23 -16.40
N GLY A 160 -21.43 -42.98 -15.93
CA GLY A 160 -20.73 -42.44 -14.76
C GLY A 160 -19.32 -41.85 -14.93
N HIS A 161 -19.25 -40.52 -14.80
CA HIS A 161 -18.08 -39.69 -14.49
C HIS A 161 -17.08 -40.32 -13.50
N GLY A 162 -15.86 -40.60 -13.96
CA GLY A 162 -14.69 -40.88 -13.13
C GLY A 162 -13.43 -40.93 -13.98
N SER A 163 -12.29 -40.51 -13.43
CA SER A 163 -10.98 -40.73 -14.05
C SER A 163 -10.77 -42.26 -14.20
N GLY A 164 -10.07 -42.75 -15.23
CA GLY A 164 -9.76 -44.19 -15.39
C GLY A 164 -9.32 -44.88 -14.08
N PRO A 165 -8.34 -44.32 -13.33
CA PRO A 165 -7.96 -44.83 -12.01
C PRO A 165 -9.10 -44.85 -10.98
N GLU A 166 -10.03 -43.90 -10.97
CA GLU A 166 -11.16 -43.86 -10.02
C GLU A 166 -12.13 -45.00 -10.26
N ARG A 167 -12.44 -45.28 -11.53
CA ARG A 167 -13.28 -46.43 -11.91
C ARG A 167 -12.62 -47.74 -11.49
N TRP A 168 -11.31 -47.87 -11.75
CA TRP A 168 -10.56 -49.07 -11.35
C TRP A 168 -10.51 -49.24 -9.83
N ILE A 169 -10.36 -48.17 -9.05
CA ILE A 169 -10.40 -48.23 -7.59
C ILE A 169 -11.77 -48.70 -7.10
N GLN A 170 -12.86 -48.19 -7.69
CA GLN A 170 -14.21 -48.64 -7.35
C GLN A 170 -14.40 -50.13 -7.64
N GLU A 171 -13.99 -50.59 -8.82
CA GLU A 171 -14.02 -52.01 -9.20
C GLU A 171 -13.16 -52.86 -8.25
N LEU A 172 -11.99 -52.37 -7.85
CA LEU A 172 -11.13 -53.02 -6.88
C LEU A 172 -11.79 -53.14 -5.50
N GLU A 173 -12.45 -52.09 -5.01
CA GLU A 173 -13.21 -52.12 -3.75
C GLU A 173 -14.39 -53.10 -3.82
N GLU A 174 -15.12 -53.14 -4.94
CA GLU A 174 -16.23 -54.07 -5.19
C GLU A 174 -15.75 -55.53 -5.25
N GLU A 175 -14.64 -55.81 -5.93
CA GLU A 175 -14.10 -57.17 -6.09
C GLU A 175 -13.47 -57.74 -4.81
N THR A 176 -12.82 -56.88 -4.01
CA THR A 176 -12.10 -57.29 -2.80
C THR A 176 -12.95 -57.17 -1.54
N GLY A 177 -14.05 -56.39 -1.60
CA GLY A 177 -14.85 -56.00 -0.44
C GLY A 177 -14.08 -55.12 0.55
N ALA A 178 -12.93 -54.57 0.13
CA ALA A 178 -12.03 -53.78 0.94
C ALA A 178 -12.26 -52.28 0.70
N VAL A 179 -11.86 -51.44 1.67
CA VAL A 179 -12.04 -49.99 1.56
C VAL A 179 -10.69 -49.27 1.59
N CYS A 180 -10.50 -48.27 0.74
CA CYS A 180 -9.31 -47.42 0.76
C CYS A 180 -9.25 -46.55 2.03
N ILE A 181 -8.06 -46.46 2.65
CA ILE A 181 -7.83 -45.69 3.90
C ILE A 181 -8.28 -44.23 3.78
N GLY A 182 -7.99 -43.56 2.67
CA GLY A 182 -8.36 -42.15 2.45
C GLY A 182 -9.87 -41.92 2.47
N ARG A 183 -10.66 -42.88 1.98
CA ARG A 183 -12.13 -42.80 1.96
C ARG A 183 -12.74 -42.98 3.35
N VAL A 184 -12.15 -43.85 4.18
CA VAL A 184 -12.55 -44.02 5.60
C VAL A 184 -12.25 -42.77 6.43
N LYS A 185 -11.12 -42.10 6.17
CA LYS A 185 -10.74 -40.85 6.85
C LYS A 185 -11.77 -39.74 6.60
N ASN A 186 -12.28 -39.63 5.37
CA ASN A 186 -13.24 -38.60 4.99
C ASN A 186 -14.69 -38.94 5.42
N SER A 187 -14.99 -40.20 5.72
CA SER A 187 -16.32 -40.68 6.15
C SER A 187 -16.58 -40.54 7.65
N LYS A 188 -15.56 -40.21 8.46
CA LYS A 188 -15.79 -39.84 9.86
C LYS A 188 -16.56 -38.51 9.90
N PRO A 189 -17.79 -38.45 10.47
CA PRO A 189 -18.51 -37.20 10.60
C PRO A 189 -17.71 -36.26 11.49
N ASN A 190 -17.26 -35.16 10.91
CA ASN A 190 -16.59 -34.08 11.62
C ASN A 190 -17.62 -33.45 12.56
N GLY A 191 -17.62 -33.85 13.83
CA GLY A 191 -18.41 -33.22 14.87
C GLY A 191 -17.87 -31.81 15.12
N GLY A 192 -18.52 -30.80 14.53
CA GLY A 192 -18.34 -29.38 14.85
C GLY A 192 -18.01 -28.51 13.64
N GLY A 193 -19.02 -27.83 13.09
CA GLY A 193 -18.82 -26.79 12.08
C GLY A 193 -20.10 -26.43 11.32
N VAL A 194 -20.68 -25.29 11.67
CA VAL A 194 -21.89 -24.69 11.12
C VAL A 194 -21.74 -24.31 9.64
N GLY A 195 -22.77 -24.59 8.82
CA GLY A 195 -23.15 -23.75 7.66
C GLY A 195 -23.05 -24.34 6.25
N GLY A 196 -24.21 -24.65 5.64
CA GLY A 196 -24.50 -24.26 4.25
C GLY A 196 -24.51 -25.32 3.13
N GLY A 197 -25.68 -25.93 2.88
CA GLY A 197 -26.31 -25.89 1.55
C GLY A 197 -26.17 -27.07 0.56
N VAL A 198 -27.26 -27.88 0.47
CA VAL A 198 -27.97 -28.42 -0.74
C VAL A 198 -27.10 -29.08 -1.84
N THR A 199 -27.28 -30.36 -2.22
CA THR A 199 -28.45 -30.91 -2.94
C THR A 199 -28.66 -32.40 -2.71
N ALA A 200 -29.90 -32.77 -2.36
CA ALA A 200 -30.42 -34.13 -2.46
C ALA A 200 -30.97 -34.40 -3.88
N ALA A 201 -30.76 -35.62 -4.37
CA ALA A 201 -31.63 -36.25 -5.35
C ALA A 201 -31.71 -37.76 -5.05
N SER A 202 -32.95 -38.21 -4.94
CA SER A 202 -33.50 -39.48 -4.45
C SER A 202 -33.41 -40.66 -5.42
N SER A 203 -33.38 -41.90 -4.92
CA SER A 203 -34.48 -42.88 -5.09
C SER A 203 -34.17 -44.29 -4.54
N ALA A 204 -35.14 -44.81 -3.77
CA ALA A 204 -35.59 -46.21 -3.64
C ALA A 204 -34.69 -47.29 -2.98
N MET A 205 -35.09 -47.65 -1.74
CA MET A 205 -35.44 -49.00 -1.25
C MET A 205 -34.56 -50.18 -1.71
N ASP A 206 -33.62 -50.63 -0.87
CA ASP A 206 -33.41 -52.06 -0.58
C ASP A 206 -32.62 -52.23 0.75
N ALA A 207 -32.82 -53.37 1.41
CA ALA A 207 -32.41 -53.66 2.79
C ALA A 207 -30.89 -53.88 2.99
N GLY A 208 -30.35 -53.50 4.16
CA GLY A 208 -28.98 -53.84 4.58
C GLY A 208 -28.57 -53.20 5.92
N PRO A 209 -27.67 -53.83 6.71
CA PRO A 209 -27.90 -54.05 8.14
C PRO A 209 -27.46 -52.93 9.09
N SER A 210 -28.10 -52.96 10.25
CA SER A 210 -27.93 -52.15 11.46
C SER A 210 -26.50 -51.72 11.81
N ASN A 211 -26.25 -50.40 11.85
CA ASN A 211 -25.08 -49.81 12.49
C ASN A 211 -25.34 -49.67 14.01
N LEU A 212 -24.98 -50.69 14.77
CA LEU A 212 -24.93 -50.65 16.25
C LEU A 212 -23.58 -51.15 16.77
N THR A 213 -22.48 -50.53 16.35
CA THR A 213 -21.20 -50.61 17.07
C THR A 213 -20.28 -49.47 16.60
N ALA A 214 -20.41 -48.30 17.21
CA ALA A 214 -19.40 -47.25 17.12
C ALA A 214 -19.27 -46.59 18.50
N ARG A 215 -18.85 -47.39 19.48
CA ARG A 215 -18.35 -46.92 20.77
C ARG A 215 -17.10 -47.73 21.10
N SER A 216 -16.02 -47.01 21.39
CA SER A 216 -14.69 -47.49 21.80
C SER A 216 -13.67 -47.75 20.67
N ALA A 217 -12.79 -46.77 20.42
CA ALA A 217 -11.34 -46.96 20.25
C ALA A 217 -10.66 -45.61 19.93
N ALA A 218 -10.63 -44.70 20.90
CA ALA A 218 -9.67 -43.62 20.93
C ALA A 218 -8.51 -44.07 21.82
N VAL A 219 -7.66 -44.95 21.28
CA VAL A 219 -6.37 -45.32 21.86
C VAL A 219 -5.33 -45.07 20.78
N ALA A 220 -4.16 -44.58 21.18
CA ALA A 220 -3.06 -44.14 20.33
C ALA A 220 -2.46 -45.25 19.45
N GLY A 221 -3.20 -45.67 18.41
CA GLY A 221 -2.76 -46.63 17.38
C GLY A 221 -2.95 -46.06 15.97
N SER A 222 -2.25 -46.63 14.99
CA SER A 222 -2.43 -46.29 13.57
C SER A 222 -3.91 -46.47 13.19
N PRO A 223 -4.54 -45.56 12.42
CA PRO A 223 -5.94 -45.70 11.98
C PRO A 223 -6.25 -47.03 11.30
N ILE A 224 -5.20 -47.68 10.78
CA ILE A 224 -5.22 -48.99 10.16
C ILE A 224 -5.44 -50.10 11.20
N ASP A 225 -4.81 -50.04 12.38
CA ASP A 225 -4.91 -51.11 13.39
C ASP A 225 -6.36 -51.26 13.88
N GLY A 226 -7.09 -50.15 14.09
CA GLY A 226 -8.51 -50.21 14.45
C GLY A 226 -9.43 -50.74 13.34
N LEU A 227 -9.08 -50.52 12.06
CA LEU A 227 -9.85 -51.07 10.93
C LEU A 227 -9.58 -52.56 10.70
N LEU A 228 -8.37 -53.02 11.03
CA LEU A 228 -8.00 -54.43 10.97
C LEU A 228 -8.59 -55.24 12.12
N GLU A 229 -8.74 -54.65 13.31
CA GLU A 229 -9.44 -55.27 14.46
C GLU A 229 -10.94 -55.53 14.16
N ASP A 230 -11.57 -54.68 13.35
CA ASP A 230 -12.96 -54.83 12.89
C ASP A 230 -13.14 -55.93 11.82
N GLY A 231 -12.08 -56.65 11.44
CA GLY A 231 -12.10 -57.72 10.43
C GLY A 231 -12.33 -57.22 9.00
N ARG A 232 -12.24 -55.91 8.76
CA ARG A 232 -12.42 -55.30 7.43
C ARG A 232 -11.11 -55.38 6.66
N LYS A 233 -11.18 -55.77 5.39
CA LYS A 233 -10.03 -55.67 4.48
C LYS A 233 -9.81 -54.21 4.11
N VAL A 234 -8.55 -53.79 4.09
CA VAL A 234 -8.16 -52.39 3.83
C VAL A 234 -7.27 -52.34 2.60
N LEU A 235 -7.45 -51.30 1.78
CA LEU A 235 -6.62 -51.03 0.61
C LEU A 235 -5.74 -49.79 0.84
N PRO A 236 -4.59 -49.68 0.15
CA PRO A 236 -3.79 -48.47 0.15
C PRO A 236 -4.59 -47.26 -0.33
N ASP A 237 -4.14 -46.06 0.07
CA ASP A 237 -4.73 -44.82 -0.41
C ASP A 237 -4.23 -44.51 -1.84
N PHE A 238 -5.09 -44.73 -2.83
CA PHE A 238 -4.77 -44.51 -4.23
C PHE A 238 -5.03 -43.05 -4.63
N SER A 239 -4.06 -42.46 -5.33
CA SER A 239 -4.21 -41.13 -5.93
C SER A 239 -5.16 -41.18 -7.13
N LEU A 240 -6.21 -40.35 -7.09
CA LEU A 240 -7.26 -40.27 -8.13
C LEU A 240 -6.81 -39.55 -9.42
N GLY A 241 -5.62 -38.95 -9.39
CA GLY A 241 -5.06 -38.18 -10.51
C GLY A 241 -4.46 -39.05 -11.61
N THR A 242 -3.99 -38.37 -12.66
CA THR A 242 -3.27 -39.03 -13.76
C THR A 242 -1.88 -39.52 -13.31
N TYR A 243 -1.31 -40.50 -14.03
CA TYR A 243 0.06 -40.95 -13.78
C TYR A 243 1.08 -39.79 -13.70
N GLU A 244 0.96 -38.80 -14.59
CA GLU A 244 1.88 -37.66 -14.60
C GLU A 244 1.67 -36.70 -13.42
N GLU A 245 0.44 -36.58 -12.95
CA GLU A 245 0.10 -35.80 -11.77
C GLU A 245 0.70 -36.42 -10.51
N MET A 246 0.61 -37.75 -10.37
CA MET A 246 1.30 -38.47 -9.30
C MET A 246 2.83 -38.23 -9.36
N LEU A 247 3.46 -38.30 -10.54
CA LEU A 247 4.90 -38.02 -10.66
C LEU A 247 5.25 -36.57 -10.26
N ARG A 248 4.40 -35.60 -10.62
CA ARG A 248 4.57 -34.19 -10.22
C ARG A 248 4.42 -34.04 -8.71
N ALA A 249 3.46 -34.72 -8.09
CA ALA A 249 3.27 -34.73 -6.64
C ALA A 249 4.48 -35.33 -5.93
N CYS A 250 4.97 -36.50 -6.37
CA CYS A 250 6.18 -37.11 -5.83
C CYS A 250 7.42 -36.20 -5.95
N LYS A 251 7.55 -35.47 -7.07
CA LYS A 251 8.65 -34.51 -7.27
C LYS A 251 8.51 -33.26 -6.40
N ARG A 252 7.29 -32.73 -6.25
CA ARG A 252 7.02 -31.50 -5.49
C ARG A 252 7.14 -31.70 -3.99
N GLU A 253 6.68 -32.85 -3.50
CA GLU A 253 6.61 -33.15 -2.06
C GLU A 253 7.76 -34.06 -1.60
N ALA A 254 8.71 -34.38 -2.49
CA ALA A 254 9.81 -35.30 -2.24
C ALA A 254 9.33 -36.62 -1.58
N LYS A 255 8.33 -37.26 -2.19
CA LYS A 255 7.74 -38.52 -1.73
C LYS A 255 8.12 -39.68 -2.64
N ILE A 256 8.07 -40.89 -2.09
CA ILE A 256 8.19 -42.13 -2.85
C ILE A 256 6.84 -42.40 -3.53
N GLY A 257 6.87 -42.76 -4.81
CA GLY A 257 5.71 -43.20 -5.58
C GLY A 257 5.69 -44.72 -5.72
N CYS A 258 4.54 -45.34 -5.58
CA CYS A 258 4.28 -46.75 -5.85
C CYS A 258 3.28 -46.84 -6.99
N VAL A 259 3.69 -47.44 -8.11
CA VAL A 259 2.85 -47.61 -9.31
C VAL A 259 2.46 -49.07 -9.43
N ILE A 260 1.16 -49.32 -9.49
CA ILE A 260 0.56 -50.66 -9.56
C ILE A 260 -0.22 -50.78 -10.86
N LEU A 261 0.25 -51.62 -11.77
CA LEU A 261 -0.39 -51.85 -13.06
C LEU A 261 -0.90 -53.28 -13.14
N VAL A 262 -2.15 -53.38 -13.59
CA VAL A 262 -2.91 -54.62 -13.60
C VAL A 262 -3.54 -54.80 -14.98
N SER A 263 -3.70 -56.05 -15.43
CA SER A 263 -4.50 -56.39 -16.61
C SER A 263 -5.45 -57.50 -16.23
N GLU A 264 -6.76 -57.28 -16.33
CA GLU A 264 -7.76 -58.31 -16.01
C GLU A 264 -7.64 -59.59 -16.84
N GLU A 265 -7.00 -59.52 -18.00
CA GLU A 265 -6.79 -60.70 -18.86
C GLU A 265 -5.71 -61.66 -18.32
N HIS A 266 -4.96 -61.26 -17.29
CA HIS A 266 -3.85 -62.04 -16.75
C HIS A 266 -4.24 -62.84 -15.51
N ASP A 267 -3.98 -64.15 -15.51
CA ASP A 267 -4.45 -65.08 -14.47
C ASP A 267 -3.97 -64.73 -13.05
N ASP A 268 -2.71 -64.27 -12.91
CA ASP A 268 -2.10 -63.98 -11.61
C ASP A 268 -2.64 -62.69 -10.93
N VAL A 269 -3.44 -61.88 -11.63
CA VAL A 269 -3.95 -60.59 -11.12
C VAL A 269 -4.98 -60.75 -10.03
N VAL A 270 -5.89 -61.72 -10.17
CA VAL A 270 -6.98 -61.93 -9.20
C VAL A 270 -6.40 -62.25 -7.83
N GLU A 271 -5.35 -63.07 -7.80
CA GLU A 271 -4.66 -63.45 -6.58
C GLU A 271 -3.86 -62.27 -6.01
N PHE A 272 -3.21 -61.46 -6.85
CA PHE A 272 -2.53 -60.24 -6.42
C PHE A 272 -3.48 -59.22 -5.77
N LYS A 273 -4.66 -58.95 -6.36
CA LYS A 273 -5.67 -58.05 -5.80
C LYS A 273 -6.14 -58.52 -4.41
N ARG A 274 -6.37 -59.83 -4.23
CA ARG A 274 -6.95 -60.42 -3.01
C ARG A 274 -5.96 -60.78 -1.91
N SER A 275 -4.69 -60.97 -2.24
CA SER A 275 -3.65 -61.35 -1.28
C SER A 275 -2.70 -60.20 -0.99
N THR A 276 -2.20 -59.53 -2.04
CA THR A 276 -1.08 -58.58 -1.90
C THR A 276 -1.56 -57.17 -1.61
N LEU A 277 -2.58 -56.69 -2.32
CA LEU A 277 -3.11 -55.33 -2.11
C LEU A 277 -3.88 -55.19 -0.80
N THR A 278 -4.48 -56.27 -0.30
CA THR A 278 -5.22 -56.30 0.97
C THR A 278 -4.37 -56.75 2.14
N ASP A 279 -3.07 -57.01 1.94
CA ASP A 279 -2.20 -57.44 3.03
C ASP A 279 -1.95 -56.29 4.02
N PRO A 280 -2.23 -56.49 5.32
CA PRO A 280 -2.12 -55.42 6.30
C PRO A 280 -0.69 -54.92 6.50
N THR A 281 0.32 -55.79 6.37
CA THR A 281 1.73 -55.40 6.56
C THR A 281 2.18 -54.48 5.43
N PHE A 282 1.81 -54.81 4.20
CA PHE A 282 2.12 -53.97 3.04
C PHE A 282 1.39 -52.62 3.09
N VAL A 283 0.09 -52.62 3.38
CA VAL A 283 -0.71 -51.39 3.48
C VAL A 283 -0.20 -50.47 4.60
N LYS A 284 0.12 -51.04 5.77
CA LYS A 284 0.68 -50.29 6.91
C LYS A 284 2.02 -49.65 6.55
N MET A 285 2.90 -50.40 5.89
CA MET A 285 4.20 -49.87 5.42
C MET A 285 4.04 -48.72 4.42
N LEU A 286 3.09 -48.80 3.49
CA LEU A 286 2.82 -47.70 2.54
C LEU A 286 2.31 -46.43 3.24
N TYR A 287 1.42 -46.60 4.23
CA TYR A 287 0.84 -45.50 4.98
C TYR A 287 1.84 -44.82 5.91
N GLU A 288 2.59 -45.58 6.71
CA GLU A 288 3.57 -45.05 7.68
C GLU A 288 4.68 -44.25 6.98
N ASN A 289 5.13 -44.73 5.82
CA ASN A 289 6.16 -44.06 5.03
C ASN A 289 5.61 -42.97 4.09
N ASN A 290 4.30 -42.65 4.17
CA ASN A 290 3.63 -41.65 3.34
C ASN A 290 3.89 -41.82 1.83
N ILE A 291 3.84 -43.07 1.36
CA ILE A 291 4.11 -43.43 -0.03
C ILE A 291 2.87 -43.12 -0.87
N VAL A 292 3.06 -42.39 -1.96
CA VAL A 292 1.98 -42.06 -2.89
C VAL A 292 1.71 -43.27 -3.76
N VAL A 293 0.54 -43.88 -3.62
CA VAL A 293 0.16 -45.05 -4.42
C VAL A 293 -0.69 -44.60 -5.60
N TRP A 294 -0.39 -45.12 -6.78
CA TRP A 294 -1.20 -44.94 -7.97
C TRP A 294 -1.35 -46.30 -8.65
N GLY A 295 -2.54 -46.57 -9.17
CA GLY A 295 -2.74 -47.78 -9.95
C GLY A 295 -3.86 -47.65 -10.95
N GLY A 296 -3.89 -48.61 -11.86
CA GLY A 296 -4.89 -48.66 -12.91
C GLY A 296 -4.80 -49.94 -13.70
N ASP A 297 -5.90 -50.23 -14.39
CA ASP A 297 -5.98 -51.32 -15.35
C ASP A 297 -5.48 -50.88 -16.72
N VAL A 298 -4.58 -51.66 -17.33
CA VAL A 298 -3.97 -51.47 -18.65
C VAL A 298 -5.01 -51.33 -19.78
N ARG A 299 -6.25 -51.79 -19.57
CA ARG A 299 -7.38 -51.50 -20.47
C ARG A 299 -7.64 -50.00 -20.64
N ASP A 300 -7.33 -49.19 -19.62
CA ASP A 300 -7.45 -47.74 -19.67
C ASP A 300 -6.24 -47.09 -20.34
N ARG A 301 -6.51 -46.01 -21.08
CA ARG A 301 -5.49 -45.25 -21.82
C ARG A 301 -4.34 -44.75 -20.93
N GLU A 302 -4.65 -44.34 -19.69
CA GLU A 302 -3.65 -43.77 -18.78
C GLU A 302 -2.71 -44.85 -18.24
N ALA A 303 -3.27 -45.98 -17.78
CA ALA A 303 -2.51 -47.14 -17.35
C ALA A 303 -1.70 -47.78 -18.48
N TRP A 304 -2.26 -47.87 -19.69
CA TRP A 304 -1.51 -48.29 -20.88
C TRP A 304 -0.29 -47.40 -21.14
N THR A 305 -0.48 -46.09 -21.12
CA THR A 305 0.61 -45.11 -21.32
C THR A 305 1.66 -45.23 -20.21
N ALA A 306 1.26 -45.46 -18.97
CA ALA A 306 2.17 -45.69 -17.85
C ALA A 306 2.94 -47.02 -18.01
N ALA A 307 2.28 -48.08 -18.44
CA ALA A 307 2.89 -49.39 -18.72
C ALA A 307 3.97 -49.27 -19.80
N GLU A 308 3.70 -48.54 -20.88
CA GLU A 308 4.67 -48.29 -21.95
C GLU A 308 5.86 -47.47 -21.44
N LYS A 309 5.63 -46.41 -20.66
CA LYS A 309 6.71 -45.58 -20.07
C LYS A 309 7.59 -46.39 -19.10
N LEU A 310 6.98 -47.29 -18.33
CA LEU A 310 7.69 -48.14 -17.36
C LEU A 310 8.26 -49.41 -18.01
N GLN A 311 7.94 -49.66 -19.29
CA GLN A 311 8.32 -50.86 -20.05
C GLN A 311 7.90 -52.14 -19.32
N ALA A 312 6.65 -52.16 -18.83
CA ALA A 312 6.08 -53.34 -18.17
C ALA A 312 5.83 -54.45 -19.22
N THR A 313 6.38 -55.64 -19.00
CA THR A 313 6.26 -56.76 -19.94
C THR A 313 5.26 -57.84 -19.49
N THR A 314 4.90 -57.85 -18.21
CA THR A 314 4.05 -58.87 -17.57
C THR A 314 3.28 -58.25 -16.42
N TYR A 315 2.10 -58.79 -16.10
CA TYR A 315 1.24 -58.30 -15.04
C TYR A 315 1.01 -59.39 -13.97
N PRO A 316 0.76 -59.04 -12.70
CA PRO A 316 0.79 -57.69 -12.13
C PRO A 316 2.20 -57.07 -12.16
N PHE A 317 2.26 -55.74 -12.25
CA PHE A 317 3.51 -54.97 -12.27
C PHE A 317 3.49 -53.90 -11.17
N VAL A 318 4.53 -53.90 -10.33
CA VAL A 318 4.71 -52.91 -9.26
C VAL A 318 6.07 -52.23 -9.43
N ALA A 319 6.08 -50.90 -9.41
CA ALA A 319 7.31 -50.11 -9.47
C ALA A 319 7.36 -49.05 -8.37
N PHE A 320 8.52 -48.93 -7.74
CA PHE A 320 8.81 -47.86 -6.79
C PHE A 320 9.64 -46.78 -7.46
N LEU A 321 9.24 -45.52 -7.28
CA LEU A 321 9.90 -44.35 -7.85
C LEU A 321 10.21 -43.35 -6.76
N ALA A 322 11.32 -42.64 -6.89
CA ALA A 322 11.61 -41.50 -6.02
C ALA A 322 12.60 -40.54 -6.67
N LEU A 323 12.79 -39.38 -6.03
CA LEU A 323 13.86 -38.47 -6.40
C LEU A 323 15.22 -39.03 -5.99
N GLN A 324 16.15 -39.00 -6.92
CA GLN A 324 17.54 -39.37 -6.69
C GLN A 324 18.46 -38.21 -7.13
N PRO A 325 19.60 -37.99 -6.44
CA PRO A 325 20.61 -37.06 -6.93
C PRO A 325 21.09 -37.50 -8.30
N ARG A 326 21.27 -36.52 -9.20
CA ARG A 326 21.90 -36.77 -10.51
C ARG A 326 23.33 -37.23 -10.27
N ARG A 327 23.65 -38.45 -10.72
CA ARG A 327 25.04 -38.91 -10.77
C ARG A 327 25.68 -38.29 -12.01
N SER A 328 26.53 -37.29 -11.82
CA SER A 328 27.44 -36.85 -12.87
C SER A 328 28.42 -37.99 -13.17
N PRO A 329 28.71 -38.30 -14.45
CA PRO A 329 29.75 -39.28 -14.76
C PRO A 329 31.09 -38.82 -14.17
N PRO A 330 31.89 -39.72 -13.59
CA PRO A 330 33.22 -39.38 -13.11
C PRO A 330 34.05 -38.91 -14.32
N GLY A 331 34.44 -37.63 -14.33
CA GLY A 331 35.16 -36.99 -15.44
C GLY A 331 34.56 -35.68 -15.94
N SER A 332 33.34 -35.32 -15.53
CA SER A 332 32.77 -33.99 -15.83
C SER A 332 33.18 -32.98 -14.74
N SER A 333 34.22 -32.18 -15.02
CA SER A 333 34.75 -31.12 -14.14
C SER A 333 33.78 -29.94 -13.92
N ASN A 334 32.68 -29.85 -14.67
CA ASN A 334 31.62 -28.89 -14.39
C ASN A 334 30.68 -29.41 -13.29
N SER A 335 31.15 -29.42 -12.05
CA SER A 335 30.29 -29.56 -10.87
C SER A 335 29.55 -28.25 -10.62
N SER A 336 28.58 -27.91 -11.47
CA SER A 336 27.61 -26.88 -11.12
C SER A 336 26.86 -27.38 -9.89
N SER A 337 27.02 -26.70 -8.76
CA SER A 337 26.50 -27.02 -7.43
C SER A 337 24.97 -27.06 -7.30
N ASN A 338 24.24 -27.18 -8.42
CA ASN A 338 22.80 -27.02 -8.46
C ASN A 338 22.10 -27.99 -9.45
N SER A 339 22.54 -29.25 -9.51
CA SER A 339 21.84 -30.24 -10.34
C SER A 339 20.50 -30.62 -9.70
N SER A 340 19.39 -30.28 -10.34
CA SER A 340 18.06 -30.63 -9.84
C SER A 340 17.89 -32.15 -9.73
N PRO A 341 17.31 -32.67 -8.62
CA PRO A 341 17.07 -34.10 -8.49
C PRO A 341 16.16 -34.62 -9.59
N THR A 342 16.44 -35.83 -10.07
CA THR A 342 15.65 -36.49 -11.12
C THR A 342 14.88 -37.65 -10.53
N LEU A 343 13.62 -37.80 -10.96
CA LEU A 343 12.81 -38.93 -10.58
C LEU A 343 13.31 -40.18 -11.30
N THR A 344 13.67 -41.22 -10.56
CA THR A 344 14.17 -42.48 -11.08
C THR A 344 13.32 -43.65 -10.59
N ILE A 345 13.30 -44.73 -11.37
CA ILE A 345 12.67 -45.99 -10.97
C ILE A 345 13.68 -46.75 -10.12
N LEU A 346 13.32 -47.06 -8.88
CA LEU A 346 14.19 -47.70 -7.89
C LEU A 346 14.16 -49.22 -7.99
N SER A 347 12.97 -49.79 -8.13
CA SER A 347 12.77 -51.22 -8.35
C SER A 347 11.53 -51.48 -9.19
N ARG A 348 11.53 -52.66 -9.83
CA ARG A 348 10.44 -53.16 -10.67
C ARG A 348 10.19 -54.61 -10.30
N HIS A 349 8.93 -54.95 -10.10
CA HIS A 349 8.47 -56.27 -9.69
C HIS A 349 7.37 -56.68 -10.67
N GLN A 350 7.58 -57.80 -11.34
CA GLN A 350 6.64 -58.28 -12.35
C GLN A 350 6.49 -59.79 -12.27
N GLY A 351 5.28 -60.29 -12.49
CA GLY A 351 4.95 -61.70 -12.48
C GLY A 351 4.11 -62.12 -11.27
N ARG A 352 4.12 -63.42 -10.98
CA ARG A 352 3.16 -64.09 -10.08
C ARG A 352 3.29 -63.62 -8.62
N SER A 353 2.16 -63.49 -7.94
CA SER A 353 2.09 -63.12 -6.51
C SER A 353 2.22 -64.33 -5.57
N VAL A 354 2.06 -65.55 -6.10
CA VAL A 354 2.10 -66.81 -5.33
C VAL A 354 3.15 -67.77 -5.91
N PRO A 355 3.91 -68.49 -5.05
CA PRO A 355 3.86 -68.56 -3.57
C PRO A 355 4.30 -67.26 -2.88
N SER A 356 4.28 -67.20 -1.54
CA SER A 356 4.68 -65.99 -0.79
C SER A 356 6.09 -65.47 -1.09
N SER A 357 6.94 -66.24 -1.77
CA SER A 357 8.24 -65.81 -2.31
C SER A 357 8.19 -65.25 -3.74
N GLY A 358 7.00 -65.15 -4.34
CA GLY A 358 6.76 -64.65 -5.69
C GLY A 358 7.18 -63.20 -5.83
N PRO A 359 7.61 -62.75 -7.03
CA PRO A 359 8.18 -61.42 -7.25
C PRO A 359 7.25 -60.26 -6.87
N THR A 360 5.93 -60.47 -6.89
CA THR A 360 4.90 -59.48 -6.57
C THR A 360 4.11 -59.84 -5.32
N SER A 361 4.60 -60.74 -4.47
CA SER A 361 3.95 -61.07 -3.19
C SER A 361 4.11 -59.93 -2.18
N ALA A 362 3.19 -59.82 -1.21
CA ALA A 362 3.28 -58.80 -0.16
C ALA A 362 4.60 -58.84 0.62
N SER A 363 5.05 -60.02 1.04
CA SER A 363 6.27 -60.17 1.84
C SER A 363 7.54 -59.82 1.06
N THR A 364 7.61 -60.09 -0.24
CA THR A 364 8.75 -59.69 -1.08
C THR A 364 8.76 -58.19 -1.34
N LEU A 365 7.59 -57.59 -1.58
CA LEU A 365 7.46 -56.13 -1.73
C LEU A 365 7.82 -55.40 -0.44
N VAL A 366 7.36 -55.88 0.72
CA VAL A 366 7.73 -55.33 2.04
C VAL A 366 9.23 -55.47 2.28
N ALA A 367 9.79 -56.68 2.09
CA ALA A 367 11.23 -56.90 2.27
C ALA A 367 12.07 -56.03 1.33
N GLN A 368 11.63 -55.80 0.09
CA GLN A 368 12.29 -54.90 -0.83
C GLN A 368 12.22 -53.45 -0.34
N LEU A 369 11.05 -53.03 0.15
CA LEU A 369 10.82 -51.68 0.61
C LEU A 369 11.70 -51.35 1.81
N GLU A 370 11.72 -52.24 2.81
CA GLU A 370 12.53 -52.13 4.02
C GLU A 370 14.03 -52.22 3.76
N ARG A 371 14.49 -53.16 2.93
CA ARG A 371 15.93 -53.42 2.75
C ARG A 371 16.59 -52.52 1.73
N ASN A 372 15.87 -52.12 0.67
CA ASN A 372 16.47 -51.49 -0.49
C ASN A 372 15.93 -50.08 -0.77
N VAL A 373 14.61 -49.87 -0.70
CA VAL A 373 14.00 -48.59 -1.12
C VAL A 373 14.12 -47.52 -0.03
N LEU A 374 13.66 -47.81 1.19
CA LEU A 374 13.63 -46.84 2.28
C LEU A 374 15.03 -46.38 2.71
N PRO A 375 15.99 -47.27 3.06
CA PRO A 375 17.28 -46.82 3.60
C PRO A 375 18.10 -46.01 2.59
N ARG A 376 17.90 -46.27 1.29
CA ARG A 376 18.63 -45.62 0.21
C ARG A 376 18.13 -44.21 -0.09
N VAL A 377 16.82 -43.97 0.07
CA VAL A 377 16.18 -42.76 -0.47
C VAL A 377 15.64 -41.83 0.62
N MET A 378 15.17 -42.37 1.74
CA MET A 378 14.70 -41.57 2.88
C MET A 378 15.67 -40.47 3.32
N PRO A 379 16.97 -40.73 3.58
CA PRO A 379 17.88 -39.67 4.03
C PRO A 379 18.01 -38.53 3.01
N PHE A 380 17.94 -38.85 1.72
CA PHE A 380 17.99 -37.83 0.67
C PHE A 380 16.69 -37.02 0.58
N LEU A 381 15.53 -37.68 0.68
CA LEU A 381 14.24 -37.00 0.68
C LEU A 381 14.07 -36.13 1.93
N ASP A 382 14.57 -36.55 3.08
CA ASP A 382 14.48 -35.79 4.32
C ASP A 382 15.31 -34.51 4.26
N VAL A 383 16.49 -34.55 3.63
CA VAL A 383 17.29 -33.34 3.34
C VAL A 383 16.52 -32.40 2.41
N LEU A 384 15.90 -32.92 1.33
CA LEU A 384 15.09 -32.11 0.42
C LEU A 384 13.89 -31.47 1.13
N LYS A 385 13.17 -32.23 1.97
CA LYS A 385 12.04 -31.73 2.75
C LYS A 385 12.47 -30.70 3.79
N ALA A 386 13.62 -30.88 4.42
CA ALA A 386 14.18 -29.89 5.35
C ALA A 386 14.48 -28.57 4.62
N ALA A 387 15.15 -28.64 3.47
CA ALA A 387 15.42 -27.48 2.64
C ALA A 387 14.14 -26.78 2.12
N ASP A 388 13.11 -27.56 1.76
CA ASP A 388 11.80 -27.00 1.37
C ASP A 388 11.10 -26.29 2.52
N ARG A 389 11.12 -26.88 3.72
CA ARG A 389 10.55 -26.26 4.93
C ARG A 389 11.28 -24.97 5.29
N GLU A 390 12.61 -24.96 5.21
CA GLU A 390 13.41 -23.76 5.47
C GLU A 390 13.04 -22.63 4.49
N ARG A 391 12.96 -22.92 3.20
CA ARG A 391 12.52 -21.94 2.19
C ARG A 391 11.08 -21.45 2.40
N GLN A 392 10.19 -22.29 2.91
CA GLN A 392 8.82 -21.88 3.24
C GLN A 392 8.79 -20.96 4.46
N LEU A 393 9.55 -21.29 5.50
CA LEU A 393 9.66 -20.46 6.70
C LEU A 393 10.29 -19.10 6.38
N GLU A 394 11.33 -19.06 5.54
CA GLU A 394 11.95 -17.81 5.09
C GLU A 394 10.95 -16.92 4.34
N ARG A 395 10.14 -17.51 3.44
CA ARG A 395 9.08 -16.78 2.73
C ARG A 395 8.02 -16.22 3.68
N GLN A 396 7.56 -17.05 4.61
CA GLN A 396 6.57 -16.62 5.62
C GLN A 396 7.10 -15.49 6.48
N LEU A 397 8.34 -15.60 6.96
CA LEU A 397 8.98 -14.55 7.75
C LEU A 397 9.09 -13.23 6.96
N ARG A 398 9.46 -13.30 5.69
CA ARG A 398 9.54 -12.12 4.81
C ARG A 398 8.16 -11.50 4.56
N GLU A 399 7.13 -12.31 4.35
CA GLU A 399 5.76 -11.83 4.17
C GLU A 399 5.22 -11.13 5.44
N GLU A 400 5.53 -11.67 6.62
CA GLU A 400 5.19 -11.05 7.91
C GLU A 400 5.93 -9.72 8.11
N GLN A 401 7.23 -9.67 7.80
CA GLN A 401 8.02 -8.44 7.85
C GLN A 401 7.48 -7.38 6.88
N ASP A 402 7.21 -7.76 5.63
CA ASP A 402 6.66 -6.86 4.62
C ASP A 402 5.26 -6.35 5.01
N ARG A 403 4.46 -7.19 5.71
CA ARG A 403 3.16 -6.78 6.24
C ARG A 403 3.31 -5.77 7.37
N ALA A 404 4.17 -6.05 8.35
CA ALA A 404 4.43 -5.15 9.47
C ALA A 404 4.97 -3.79 8.99
N TYR A 405 5.88 -3.80 8.01
CA TYR A 405 6.42 -2.59 7.42
C TYR A 405 5.34 -1.77 6.70
N ARG A 406 4.47 -2.42 5.90
CA ARG A 406 3.35 -1.75 5.21
C ARG A 406 2.37 -1.11 6.20
N GLU A 407 2.06 -1.79 7.31
CA GLU A 407 1.19 -1.24 8.34
C GLU A 407 1.82 -0.06 9.08
N ALA A 408 3.13 -0.12 9.38
CA ALA A 408 3.87 0.99 9.96
C ALA A 408 3.95 2.21 9.02
N ALA A 409 4.26 1.98 7.74
CA ALA A 409 4.32 3.03 6.72
C ALA A 409 2.94 3.70 6.53
N ARG A 410 1.84 2.95 6.60
CA ARG A 410 0.48 3.51 6.54
C ARG A 410 0.20 4.43 7.72
N LYS A 411 0.53 4.00 8.95
CA LYS A 411 0.33 4.81 10.16
C LYS A 411 1.17 6.10 10.14
N ASP A 412 2.41 6.02 9.67
CA ASP A 412 3.27 7.20 9.57
C ASP A 412 2.75 8.19 8.52
N LYS A 413 2.31 7.69 7.36
CA LYS A 413 1.64 8.49 6.34
C LYS A 413 0.38 9.18 6.87
N GLU A 414 -0.48 8.45 7.58
CA GLU A 414 -1.69 9.01 8.20
C GLU A 414 -1.37 10.09 9.24
N ARG A 415 -0.32 9.89 10.05
CA ARG A 415 0.15 10.90 11.02
C ARG A 415 0.64 12.17 10.32
N ILE A 416 1.42 12.04 9.26
CA ILE A 416 1.92 13.17 8.46
C ILE A 416 0.76 13.92 7.82
N GLU A 417 -0.19 13.21 7.20
CA GLU A 417 -1.37 13.83 6.59
C GLU A 417 -2.25 14.54 7.62
N ALA A 418 -2.43 13.97 8.81
CA ALA A 418 -3.18 14.61 9.89
C ALA A 418 -2.50 15.88 10.42
N MET A 419 -1.18 15.88 10.55
CA MET A 419 -0.41 17.06 10.95
C MET A 419 -0.52 18.17 9.91
N MET A 420 -0.33 17.82 8.63
CA MET A 420 -0.47 18.75 7.51
C MET A 420 -1.88 19.35 7.42
N ARG A 421 -2.92 18.56 7.74
CA ARG A 421 -4.30 19.05 7.78
C ARG A 421 -4.51 20.05 8.92
N LYS A 422 -4.04 19.75 10.13
CA LYS A 422 -4.12 20.67 11.27
C LYS A 422 -3.39 21.98 11.01
N GLU A 423 -2.18 21.93 10.45
CA GLU A 423 -1.42 23.13 10.10
C GLU A 423 -2.15 24.00 9.06
N ARG A 424 -2.78 23.39 8.06
CA ARG A 424 -3.62 24.12 7.09
C ARG A 424 -4.85 24.77 7.74
N GLU A 425 -5.52 24.05 8.63
CA GLU A 425 -6.69 24.57 9.37
C GLU A 425 -6.27 25.74 10.29
N GLU A 426 -5.14 25.64 10.99
CA GLU A 426 -4.60 26.73 11.81
C GLU A 426 -4.16 27.95 10.97
N ALA A 427 -3.51 27.73 9.82
CA ALA A 427 -3.12 28.80 8.91
C ALA A 427 -4.35 29.52 8.33
N GLU A 428 -5.41 28.78 7.99
CA GLU A 428 -6.66 29.38 7.53
C GLU A 428 -7.36 30.18 8.64
N GLN A 429 -7.38 29.66 9.87
CA GLN A 429 -7.92 30.40 11.02
C GLN A 429 -7.14 31.69 11.29
N LYS A 430 -5.81 31.65 11.23
CA LYS A 430 -4.96 32.85 11.39
C LYS A 430 -5.24 33.88 10.29
N ARG A 431 -5.36 33.45 9.04
CA ARG A 431 -5.70 34.35 7.92
C ARG A 431 -7.08 34.99 8.09
N ARG A 432 -8.08 34.24 8.52
CA ARG A 432 -9.43 34.77 8.80
C ARG A 432 -9.41 35.78 9.94
N GLN A 433 -8.65 35.51 11.02
CA GLN A 433 -8.50 36.44 12.14
C GLN A 433 -7.76 37.73 11.75
N GLU A 434 -6.73 37.63 10.90
CA GLU A 434 -6.00 38.80 10.39
C GLU A 434 -6.90 39.67 9.51
N GLU A 435 -7.63 39.06 8.56
CA GLU A 435 -8.58 39.78 7.70
C GLU A 435 -9.71 40.45 8.50
N GLU A 436 -10.20 39.81 9.57
CA GLU A 436 -11.20 40.41 10.46
C GLU A 436 -10.64 41.62 11.23
N ARG A 437 -9.40 41.52 11.71
CA ARG A 437 -8.71 42.63 12.40
C ARG A 437 -8.45 43.80 11.46
N GLU A 438 -8.02 43.56 10.24
CA GLU A 438 -7.83 44.61 9.23
C GLU A 438 -9.15 45.32 8.93
N ARG A 439 -10.24 44.56 8.71
CA ARG A 439 -11.58 45.14 8.50
C ARG A 439 -12.05 45.98 9.69
N GLU A 440 -11.74 45.57 10.92
CA GLU A 440 -12.08 46.36 12.11
C GLU A 440 -11.25 47.65 12.21
N GLN A 441 -9.95 47.58 11.90
CA GLN A 441 -9.07 48.74 11.85
C GLN A 441 -9.51 49.74 10.78
N GLU A 442 -9.79 49.28 9.56
CA GLU A 442 -10.29 50.14 8.48
C GLU A 442 -11.61 50.84 8.84
N ARG A 443 -12.52 50.14 9.54
CA ARG A 443 -13.76 50.73 10.05
C ARG A 443 -13.50 51.82 11.08
N LYS A 444 -12.58 51.59 12.02
CA LYS A 444 -12.19 52.59 13.04
C LYS A 444 -11.55 53.81 12.39
N GLU A 445 -10.61 53.61 11.47
CA GLU A 445 -9.96 54.71 10.75
C GLU A 445 -10.94 55.49 9.86
N ALA A 446 -11.93 54.83 9.25
CA ALA A 446 -12.96 55.49 8.47
C ALA A 446 -13.84 56.40 9.35
N LEU A 447 -14.24 55.93 10.53
CA LEU A 447 -15.00 56.72 11.51
C LEU A 447 -14.19 57.92 12.02
N GLU A 448 -12.92 57.72 12.38
CA GLU A 448 -12.04 58.81 12.83
C GLU A 448 -11.83 59.86 11.73
N ARG A 449 -11.65 59.44 10.47
CA ARG A 449 -11.56 60.34 9.33
C ARG A 449 -12.84 61.15 9.13
N GLU A 450 -14.01 60.55 9.36
CA GLU A 450 -15.29 61.25 9.25
C GLU A 450 -15.45 62.31 10.36
N ILE A 451 -15.11 61.96 11.60
CA ILE A 451 -15.14 62.90 12.74
C ILE A 451 -14.18 64.08 12.48
N ARG A 452 -12.94 63.79 12.06
CA ARG A 452 -11.94 64.82 11.78
C ARG A 452 -12.40 65.78 10.68
N LYS A 453 -13.00 65.28 9.61
CA LYS A 453 -13.57 66.13 8.54
C LYS A 453 -14.67 67.05 9.06
N LYS A 454 -15.58 66.53 9.89
CA LYS A 454 -16.65 67.34 10.51
C LYS A 454 -16.07 68.44 11.41
N GLU A 455 -15.02 68.14 12.18
CA GLU A 455 -14.34 69.12 13.02
C GLU A 455 -13.60 70.20 12.20
N GLU A 456 -12.91 69.81 11.13
CA GLU A 456 -12.23 70.73 10.20
C GLU A 456 -13.23 71.68 9.53
N GLU A 457 -14.33 71.16 8.99
CA GLU A 457 -15.42 71.95 8.41
C GLU A 457 -16.02 72.93 9.44
N ARG A 458 -16.25 72.46 10.67
CA ARG A 458 -16.74 73.29 11.77
C ARG A 458 -15.78 74.43 12.10
N MET A 459 -14.48 74.15 12.13
CA MET A 459 -13.44 75.14 12.39
C MET A 459 -13.39 76.20 11.27
N ILE A 460 -13.59 75.82 10.01
CA ILE A 460 -13.66 76.76 8.89
C ILE A 460 -14.86 77.71 9.06
N TRP A 461 -16.04 77.20 9.44
CA TRP A 461 -17.23 78.02 9.71
C TRP A 461 -17.02 79.00 10.86
N ARG A 462 -16.40 78.57 11.96
CA ARG A 462 -16.03 79.45 13.09
C ARG A 462 -15.16 80.62 12.66
N ARG A 463 -14.11 80.34 11.88
CA ARG A 463 -13.17 81.34 11.37
C ARG A 463 -13.83 82.30 10.39
N TRP A 464 -14.74 81.81 9.54
CA TRP A 464 -15.53 82.66 8.66
C TRP A 464 -16.43 83.63 9.46
N MET A 465 -17.08 83.15 10.52
CA MET A 465 -17.90 83.99 11.42
C MET A 465 -17.10 85.08 12.12
N ARG A 466 -15.87 84.78 12.57
CA ARG A 466 -14.96 85.76 13.19
C ARG A 466 -14.75 86.97 12.29
N ARG A 467 -14.50 86.73 11.00
CA ARG A 467 -14.22 87.78 10.02
C ARG A 467 -15.45 88.59 9.62
N HIS A 468 -16.58 87.92 9.33
CA HIS A 468 -17.72 88.56 8.67
C HIS A 468 -18.80 89.09 9.62
N MET A 469 -18.93 88.56 10.84
CA MET A 469 -19.99 88.97 11.78
C MET A 469 -19.47 89.72 13.00
N VAL A 470 -18.35 89.27 13.56
CA VAL A 470 -17.89 89.76 14.87
C VAL A 470 -17.07 91.04 14.76
N GLY A 471 -16.48 91.30 13.59
CA GLY A 471 -15.56 92.41 13.35
C GLY A 471 -14.21 92.19 14.03
N ARG A 472 -13.15 92.73 13.42
CA ARG A 472 -11.76 92.48 13.81
C ARG A 472 -11.31 93.33 15.01
N THR A 473 -11.96 93.17 16.17
CA THR A 473 -11.44 93.65 17.46
C THR A 473 -12.12 92.95 18.64
N PRO A 474 -11.36 92.29 19.54
CA PRO A 474 -11.90 91.73 20.79
C PRO A 474 -11.98 92.77 21.92
N THR A 475 -11.66 94.03 21.64
CA THR A 475 -11.35 95.04 22.66
C THR A 475 -12.40 96.15 22.67
N GLY A 476 -13.38 96.02 23.58
CA GLY A 476 -13.86 97.14 24.40
C GLY A 476 -14.68 98.28 23.78
N GLU A 477 -14.84 98.43 22.47
CA GLU A 477 -15.58 99.56 21.88
C GLU A 477 -16.77 99.08 21.04
N GLY A 478 -17.84 98.68 21.73
CA GLY A 478 -19.15 98.49 21.11
C GLY A 478 -19.97 99.77 21.18
N GLU A 479 -20.42 100.26 20.04
CA GLU A 479 -21.44 101.32 19.95
C GLU A 479 -22.82 100.69 20.08
N GLY A 480 -23.41 100.74 21.27
CA GLY A 480 -24.78 100.27 21.49
C GLY A 480 -25.26 100.43 22.92
N PRO A 481 -26.58 100.53 23.15
CA PRO A 481 -27.16 100.73 24.47
C PRO A 481 -27.16 99.47 25.35
N LEU A 482 -26.99 98.27 24.78
CA LEU A 482 -27.18 97.01 25.50
C LEU A 482 -25.86 96.43 26.01
N ARG A 483 -25.58 96.48 27.31
CA ARG A 483 -24.36 95.91 27.91
C ARG A 483 -24.61 94.48 28.37
N MET A 484 -23.90 93.50 27.81
CA MET A 484 -24.00 92.09 28.20
C MET A 484 -22.68 91.56 28.77
N ALA A 485 -22.78 90.78 29.85
CA ALA A 485 -21.65 90.07 30.45
C ALA A 485 -21.80 88.56 30.23
N ILE A 486 -21.00 88.00 29.33
CA ILE A 486 -21.01 86.59 28.93
C ILE A 486 -19.96 85.84 29.75
N ARG A 487 -20.37 84.79 30.48
CA ARG A 487 -19.46 83.84 31.13
C ARG A 487 -19.24 82.65 30.20
N LEU A 488 -18.00 82.44 29.79
CA LEU A 488 -17.57 81.33 28.94
C LEU A 488 -17.27 80.07 29.80
N PRO A 489 -17.33 78.86 29.21
CA PRO A 489 -17.06 77.60 29.91
C PRO A 489 -15.61 77.48 30.42
N ASN A 490 -14.69 78.24 29.83
CA ASN A 490 -13.29 78.36 30.28
C ASN A 490 -13.13 79.22 31.55
N GLY A 491 -14.22 79.72 32.14
CA GLY A 491 -14.23 80.57 33.32
C GLY A 491 -14.00 82.07 33.05
N THR A 492 -13.72 82.45 31.80
CA THR A 492 -13.51 83.85 31.42
C THR A 492 -14.83 84.61 31.30
N ARG A 493 -14.83 85.88 31.72
CA ARG A 493 -15.99 86.78 31.64
C ARG A 493 -15.74 87.85 30.59
N LEU A 494 -16.53 87.83 29.52
CA LEU A 494 -16.47 88.78 28.43
C LEU A 494 -17.59 89.81 28.56
N VAL A 495 -17.26 91.10 28.50
CA VAL A 495 -18.26 92.18 28.59
C VAL A 495 -18.27 92.95 27.28
N ARG A 496 -19.40 92.96 26.57
CA ARG A 496 -19.55 93.65 25.28
C ARG A 496 -20.85 94.46 25.25
N ARG A 497 -20.81 95.60 24.55
CA ARG A 497 -22.00 96.40 24.22
C ARG A 497 -22.53 96.00 22.84
N PHE A 498 -23.81 95.68 22.75
CA PHE A 498 -24.51 95.27 21.54
C PHE A 498 -25.53 96.34 21.13
N LYS A 499 -25.80 96.45 19.82
CA LYS A 499 -26.90 97.26 19.29
C LYS A 499 -28.23 96.55 19.53
N ALA A 500 -29.30 97.31 19.79
CA ALA A 500 -30.63 96.73 20.03
C ALA A 500 -31.17 95.95 18.80
N ASP A 501 -30.80 96.39 17.60
CA ASP A 501 -31.22 95.79 16.33
C ASP A 501 -30.41 94.56 15.87
N MET A 502 -29.41 94.13 16.65
CA MET A 502 -28.56 92.99 16.28
C MET A 502 -29.32 91.67 16.44
N SER A 503 -29.03 90.67 15.58
CA SER A 503 -29.69 89.37 15.59
C SER A 503 -29.14 88.45 16.69
N LEU A 504 -29.98 87.51 17.13
CA LEU A 504 -29.60 86.46 18.07
C LEU A 504 -28.52 85.53 17.48
N THR A 505 -28.56 85.31 16.17
CA THR A 505 -27.50 84.64 15.39
C THR A 505 -26.14 85.30 15.59
N ALA A 506 -26.09 86.63 15.64
CA ALA A 506 -24.83 87.34 15.85
C ALA A 506 -24.31 87.23 17.30
N LEU A 507 -25.19 87.08 18.30
CA LEU A 507 -24.79 86.77 19.68
C LEU A 507 -24.22 85.35 19.79
N TYR A 508 -24.88 84.36 19.18
CA TYR A 508 -24.40 82.97 19.14
C TYR A 508 -23.07 82.86 18.38
N ALA A 509 -22.95 83.50 17.22
CA ALA A 509 -21.70 83.58 16.47
C ALA A 509 -20.58 84.25 17.27
N PHE A 510 -20.90 85.29 18.06
CA PHE A 510 -19.91 85.93 18.91
C PHE A 510 -19.37 84.99 19.99
N VAL A 511 -20.23 84.18 20.60
CA VAL A 511 -19.82 83.16 21.57
C VAL A 511 -19.01 82.06 20.89
N ASP A 512 -19.42 81.60 19.72
CA ASP A 512 -18.76 80.50 19.01
C ASP A 512 -17.33 80.88 18.56
N VAL A 513 -17.11 82.14 18.16
CA VAL A 513 -15.79 82.68 17.79
C VAL A 513 -14.78 82.66 18.96
N GLN A 514 -15.25 82.68 20.21
CA GLN A 514 -14.38 82.58 21.38
C GLN A 514 -13.82 81.17 21.59
N PHE A 515 -14.39 80.13 20.95
CA PHE A 515 -13.87 78.76 21.00
C PHE A 515 -12.81 78.47 19.94
N ILE A 516 -12.45 79.44 19.11
CA ILE A 516 -11.33 79.31 18.19
C ILE A 516 -10.03 79.38 19.00
N PRO A 517 -9.14 78.38 18.92
CA PRO A 517 -7.86 78.40 19.61
C PRO A 517 -7.02 79.64 19.30
N ALA A 518 -6.32 80.16 20.32
CA ALA A 518 -5.53 81.38 20.22
C ALA A 518 -4.35 81.31 19.23
N HIS A 519 -3.96 80.11 18.77
CA HIS A 519 -2.89 79.92 17.80
C HIS A 519 -3.31 80.19 16.34
N LEU A 520 -4.61 80.28 16.05
CA LEU A 520 -5.12 80.59 14.71
C LEU A 520 -5.20 82.10 14.52
N VAL A 521 -4.29 82.62 13.68
CA VAL A 521 -4.15 84.04 13.37
C VAL A 521 -5.33 84.52 12.54
N GLU A 522 -5.86 85.69 12.89
CA GLU A 522 -7.05 86.30 12.26
C GLU A 522 -6.86 86.66 10.77
N ASP A 523 -5.61 86.83 10.31
CA ASP A 523 -5.31 87.11 8.89
C ASP A 523 -5.60 85.90 7.98
N ASP A 524 -5.52 84.68 8.52
CA ASP A 524 -5.68 83.45 7.75
C ASP A 524 -7.15 83.00 7.63
N ASP A 525 -8.09 83.72 8.23
CA ASP A 525 -9.51 83.35 8.19
C ASP A 525 -10.03 83.29 6.74
N PRO A 526 -11.00 82.43 6.41
CA PRO A 526 -11.47 82.27 5.04
C PRO A 526 -12.20 83.53 4.56
N LYS A 527 -11.85 84.02 3.36
CA LYS A 527 -12.51 85.18 2.72
C LYS A 527 -13.86 84.82 2.10
N SER A 528 -13.99 83.60 1.57
CA SER A 528 -15.20 83.06 0.93
C SER A 528 -16.03 82.20 1.89
N ILE A 529 -17.35 82.18 1.67
CA ILE A 529 -18.27 81.31 2.41
C ILE A 529 -17.87 79.84 2.14
N PRO A 530 -17.79 78.97 3.16
CA PRO A 530 -17.39 77.57 2.99
C PRO A 530 -18.35 76.70 2.16
N SER A 531 -19.53 77.21 1.77
CA SER A 531 -20.61 76.45 1.11
C SER A 531 -21.59 77.35 0.31
N ALA A 532 -21.10 78.02 -0.74
CA ALA A 532 -21.86 78.74 -1.79
C ALA A 532 -22.33 80.20 -1.53
N SER A 533 -22.86 80.82 -2.60
CA SER A 533 -22.76 82.22 -3.09
C SER A 533 -23.05 83.39 -2.13
N LEU A 534 -22.30 84.49 -2.35
CA LEU A 534 -22.25 85.76 -1.60
C LEU A 534 -23.45 86.71 -1.82
N ASP A 535 -24.59 86.22 -2.31
CA ASP A 535 -25.72 87.09 -2.67
C ASP A 535 -26.67 87.38 -1.48
N ARG A 536 -26.33 86.90 -0.28
CA ARG A 536 -27.13 87.09 0.95
C ARG A 536 -26.28 87.62 2.11
N SER A 537 -26.94 88.31 3.04
CA SER A 537 -26.34 88.76 4.31
C SER A 537 -25.65 87.59 5.03
N PRO A 538 -24.47 87.80 5.65
CA PRO A 538 -23.71 86.73 6.28
C PRO A 538 -24.51 85.97 7.35
N GLU A 539 -25.46 86.64 8.00
CA GLU A 539 -26.36 86.04 9.00
C GLU A 539 -27.31 85.01 8.36
N SER A 540 -27.86 85.33 7.18
CA SER A 540 -28.78 84.44 6.44
C SER A 540 -28.08 83.18 5.93
N CYS A 541 -26.79 83.25 5.62
CA CYS A 541 -26.00 82.10 5.17
C CYS A 541 -25.85 81.05 6.26
N ILE A 542 -25.59 81.47 7.50
CA ILE A 542 -25.47 80.56 8.65
C ILE A 542 -26.85 80.04 9.04
N GLU A 543 -27.86 80.90 9.08
CA GLU A 543 -29.24 80.49 9.38
C GLU A 543 -29.73 79.42 8.41
N THR A 544 -29.45 79.58 7.11
CA THR A 544 -29.76 78.58 6.08
C THR A 544 -28.97 77.29 6.30
N LYS A 545 -27.67 77.39 6.64
CA LYS A 545 -26.83 76.22 6.92
C LYS A 545 -27.36 75.44 8.12
N ILE A 546 -27.61 76.10 9.25
CA ILE A 546 -28.12 75.46 10.47
C ILE A 546 -29.49 74.83 10.24
N THR A 547 -30.39 75.51 9.53
CA THR A 547 -31.73 74.99 9.22
C THR A 547 -31.68 73.82 8.23
N SER A 548 -30.63 73.72 7.41
CA SER A 548 -30.44 72.61 6.46
C SER A 548 -29.85 71.34 7.10
N LEU A 549 -29.33 71.41 8.33
CA LEU A 549 -28.86 70.22 9.03
C LEU A 549 -30.06 69.51 9.68
N ASP A 550 -30.17 68.21 9.42
CA ASP A 550 -31.14 67.31 10.08
C ASP A 550 -30.80 67.08 11.56
N ASN A 551 -29.56 67.38 11.96
CA ASN A 551 -29.11 67.36 13.34
C ASN A 551 -29.57 68.64 14.03
N GLY A 552 -30.20 68.50 15.20
CA GLY A 552 -30.77 69.63 15.94
C GLY A 552 -29.82 70.82 16.10
N VAL A 553 -30.37 72.03 16.09
CA VAL A 553 -29.67 73.32 16.19
C VAL A 553 -28.56 73.34 17.25
N ASN A 554 -28.80 72.65 18.37
CA ASN A 554 -27.88 72.61 19.50
C ASN A 554 -26.65 71.72 19.24
N ASP A 555 -26.75 70.67 18.41
CA ASP A 555 -25.62 69.83 17.99
C ASP A 555 -24.63 70.62 17.12
N TRP A 556 -25.15 71.52 16.28
CA TRP A 556 -24.33 72.41 15.46
C TRP A 556 -23.55 73.44 16.30
N TRP A 557 -24.22 74.19 17.18
CA TRP A 557 -23.55 75.16 18.04
C TRP A 557 -22.66 74.48 19.09
N GLY A 558 -23.05 73.32 19.59
CA GLY A 558 -22.36 72.56 20.65
C GLY A 558 -22.34 73.27 22.01
N PHE A 559 -23.19 74.28 22.20
CA PHE A 559 -23.40 74.97 23.46
C PHE A 559 -24.77 75.64 23.49
N HIS A 560 -25.24 75.95 24.70
CA HIS A 560 -26.43 76.75 24.94
C HIS A 560 -26.09 78.02 25.69
N ILE A 561 -26.90 79.05 25.48
CA ILE A 561 -26.77 80.35 26.11
C ILE A 561 -27.90 80.49 27.14
N VAL A 562 -27.57 80.66 28.41
CA VAL A 562 -28.53 80.72 29.53
C VAL A 562 -28.45 82.06 30.24
N ASN A 563 -29.58 82.71 30.51
CA ASN A 563 -29.62 83.93 31.31
C ASN A 563 -29.19 83.64 32.77
N ALA A 564 -28.47 84.56 33.42
CA ALA A 564 -27.97 84.31 34.79
C ALA A 564 -29.09 84.34 35.84
N TYR A 565 -30.06 85.25 35.71
CA TYR A 565 -31.20 85.33 36.62
C TYR A 565 -32.40 86.07 35.98
N PRO A 566 -33.62 85.49 35.95
CA PRO A 566 -33.91 84.07 36.18
C PRO A 566 -33.21 83.18 35.15
N ARG A 567 -32.77 81.98 35.55
CA ARG A 567 -32.13 81.00 34.66
C ARG A 567 -33.13 80.52 33.61
N LYS A 568 -33.01 81.06 32.40
CA LYS A 568 -33.82 80.69 31.24
C LYS A 568 -32.89 80.51 30.05
N GLU A 569 -33.02 79.38 29.37
CA GLU A 569 -32.31 79.12 28.12
C GLU A 569 -32.80 80.09 27.04
N ILE A 570 -31.86 80.69 26.34
CA ILE A 570 -32.12 81.57 25.21
C ILE A 570 -31.90 80.72 23.97
N GLU A 571 -32.93 79.98 23.55
CA GLU A 571 -32.86 79.14 22.35
C GLU A 571 -32.54 79.98 21.12
N TRP A 572 -31.65 79.47 20.28
CA TRP A 572 -31.33 80.13 19.02
C TRP A 572 -32.53 80.04 18.06
N ALA A 573 -32.89 81.18 17.46
CA ALA A 573 -33.90 81.28 16.43
C ALA A 573 -33.43 82.26 15.34
N PRO A 574 -33.65 81.94 14.05
CA PRO A 574 -33.21 82.78 12.94
C PRO A 574 -33.96 84.12 12.91
N GLY A 575 -33.26 85.22 12.59
CA GLY A 575 -33.86 86.54 12.37
C GLY A 575 -34.45 87.25 13.62
N VAL A 576 -34.37 86.65 14.81
CA VAL A 576 -34.86 87.27 16.06
C VAL A 576 -33.88 88.35 16.52
N LYS A 577 -34.36 89.56 16.82
CA LYS A 577 -33.53 90.65 17.34
C LYS A 577 -33.29 90.51 18.83
N LEU A 578 -32.16 91.03 19.32
CA LEU A 578 -31.83 91.06 20.74
C LEU A 578 -32.83 91.88 21.58
N SER A 579 -33.48 92.89 21.00
CA SER A 579 -34.56 93.65 21.64
C SER A 579 -35.81 92.84 21.93
N ASP A 580 -36.07 91.80 21.15
CA ASP A 580 -37.34 91.07 21.19
C ASP A 580 -37.29 89.97 22.26
N VAL A 581 -36.09 89.59 22.69
CA VAL A 581 -35.85 88.64 23.79
C VAL A 581 -36.03 89.35 25.12
N ASP A 582 -37.13 89.06 25.82
CA ASP A 582 -37.49 89.67 27.12
C ASP A 582 -36.35 89.63 28.15
N CYS A 583 -35.55 88.55 28.14
CA CYS A 583 -34.45 88.35 29.08
C CYS A 583 -33.23 89.26 28.81
N LEU A 584 -33.16 89.91 27.64
CA LEU A 584 -32.01 90.70 27.20
C LEU A 584 -32.29 92.21 27.09
N LYS A 585 -33.56 92.65 27.15
CA LYS A 585 -34.03 94.04 26.92
C LYS A 585 -33.31 95.16 27.71
N GLY A 586 -32.72 94.86 28.87
CA GLY A 586 -32.04 95.84 29.73
C GLY A 586 -30.51 95.73 29.79
N GLY A 587 -29.91 94.80 29.03
CA GLY A 587 -28.54 94.35 29.27
C GLY A 587 -28.45 93.44 30.50
N GLY A 588 -27.77 92.31 30.38
CA GLY A 588 -27.83 91.24 31.37
C GLY A 588 -26.57 90.38 31.39
N GLN A 589 -26.50 89.50 32.39
CA GLN A 589 -25.44 88.52 32.51
C GLN A 589 -25.93 87.18 31.94
N VAL A 590 -25.10 86.57 31.09
CA VAL A 590 -25.42 85.36 30.36
C VAL A 590 -24.31 84.33 30.58
N VAL A 591 -24.64 83.06 30.65
CA VAL A 591 -23.74 81.93 30.90
C VAL A 591 -23.81 80.97 29.73
N VAL A 592 -22.65 80.52 29.25
CA VAL A 592 -22.54 79.57 28.14
C VAL A 592 -22.24 78.19 28.72
N GLU A 593 -23.08 77.20 28.39
CA GLU A 593 -22.93 75.81 28.82
C GLU A 593 -22.65 74.94 27.59
N LEU A 594 -21.52 74.23 27.56
CA LEU A 594 -21.18 73.33 26.45
C LEU A 594 -22.09 72.11 26.47
N LEU A 595 -22.63 71.77 25.31
CA LEU A 595 -23.19 70.45 25.13
C LEU A 595 -22.04 69.47 25.11
N GLY A 596 -22.02 68.59 26.11
CA GLY A 596 -21.22 67.40 26.03
C GLY A 596 -21.61 66.67 24.75
N ILE A 597 -20.75 66.73 23.74
CA ILE A 597 -20.64 65.63 22.79
C ILE A 597 -20.64 64.40 23.68
N ASN A 598 -21.62 63.52 23.49
CA ASN A 598 -21.71 62.24 24.18
C ASN A 598 -20.42 61.45 23.87
N ASN A 599 -19.33 61.81 24.53
CA ASN A 599 -18.25 60.92 24.81
C ASN A 599 -18.89 59.85 25.66
N GLY A 600 -19.19 58.71 25.04
CA GLY A 600 -19.46 57.44 25.69
C GLY A 600 -18.26 56.97 26.52
N ARG A 601 -17.72 57.83 27.39
CA ARG A 601 -17.06 57.42 28.61
C ARG A 601 -18.16 57.11 29.59
N HIS A 602 -18.65 55.88 29.47
CA HIS A 602 -18.98 55.11 30.67
C HIS A 602 -17.77 55.26 31.61
N THR A 603 -17.89 56.13 32.61
CA THR A 603 -17.12 55.97 33.84
C THR A 603 -17.62 54.68 34.47
N GLN A 604 -17.09 53.54 34.01
CA GLN A 604 -17.10 52.31 34.79
C GLN A 604 -16.29 52.61 36.04
N ARG A 605 -17.04 52.82 37.12
CA ARG A 605 -16.54 52.77 38.48
C ARG A 605 -15.94 51.37 38.65
N GLY A 606 -14.62 51.31 38.79
CA GLY A 606 -13.92 50.08 39.10
C GLY A 606 -14.47 49.49 40.39
N GLN A 607 -15.03 48.29 40.29
CA GLN A 607 -15.23 47.41 41.43
C GLN A 607 -14.48 46.13 41.12
N THR A 608 -13.24 46.09 41.59
CA THR A 608 -12.44 44.88 41.74
C THR A 608 -13.12 43.98 42.77
N GLY A 609 -13.73 42.90 42.29
CA GLY A 609 -14.21 41.79 43.11
C GLY A 609 -13.65 40.51 42.49
N ILE A 610 -12.51 40.08 43.03
CA ILE A 610 -11.90 38.77 42.79
C ILE A 610 -12.93 37.72 43.22
N ALA A 611 -13.33 36.85 42.30
CA ALA A 611 -14.03 35.62 42.61
C ALA A 611 -12.97 34.51 42.57
N ASP A 612 -12.49 34.13 43.75
CA ASP A 612 -11.85 32.86 44.01
C ASP A 612 -12.94 31.77 43.88
N ASP A 613 -12.72 30.82 42.98
CA ASP A 613 -13.54 29.61 42.81
C ASP A 613 -12.71 28.46 43.38
N ASP A 614 -12.71 28.36 44.72
CA ASP A 614 -12.22 27.18 45.45
C ASP A 614 -13.37 26.16 45.52
N ASP A 615 -13.25 25.15 44.65
CA ASP A 615 -14.11 23.97 44.56
C ASP A 615 -13.72 22.96 45.66
N ASP A 616 -14.24 23.16 46.87
CA ASP A 616 -14.11 22.23 47.99
C ASP A 616 -15.12 21.07 47.86
N GLY A 617 -14.69 20.01 47.16
CA GLY A 617 -15.37 18.72 47.11
C GLY A 617 -15.27 17.95 48.43
N TYR A 618 -16.37 17.94 49.20
CA TYR A 618 -16.60 16.97 50.27
C TYR A 618 -17.44 15.79 49.73
N ASP A 619 -16.78 14.67 49.44
CA ASP A 619 -17.41 13.36 49.38
C ASP A 619 -17.47 12.78 50.80
N THR A 620 -18.68 12.64 51.34
CA THR A 620 -18.94 11.87 52.56
C THR A 620 -19.03 10.38 52.21
N GLU A 621 -18.11 9.58 52.76
CA GLU A 621 -18.35 8.14 52.95
C GLU A 621 -19.46 7.96 54.01
N GLU A 622 -20.61 7.44 53.58
CA GLU A 622 -21.32 6.29 54.20
C GLU A 622 -22.32 5.67 53.20
#